data_AF-A0A971KEF7-F1
#
_entry.id   AF-A0A971KEF7-F1
#
_cell.length_a   1.000
_cell.length_b   1.000
_cell.length_c   1.000
_cell.angle_alpha   90.00
_cell.angle_beta   90.00
_cell.angle_gamma   90.00
#
_symmetry.space_group_name_H-M   'P 1'
#
loop_
_entity.id
_entity.type
_entity.pdbx_description
1 polymer ?
#
loop_
_entity_poly.entity_id
_entity_poly.type
_entity_poly.pdbx_seq_one_letter_code
_entity_poly.pdbx_strand_id
1 'polypeptide(L)'
;MVFLFAILLLMAAVLYYGRYFRQRDNLTAEVLCDGVLIRKIELRKEAAEEFTVVFKTGKNVIRVEKGKIAVISADCPDKDCVRRGWLKYRGDSAICLPNHLSIRIRGASEVDAVTF
;
A
#
# COMPACT_ATOMS: atom_id res chain seq x y z
N MET A 1 16.46 21.34 37.95
CA MET A 1 15.20 20.57 37.86
C MET A 1 14.41 20.87 36.58
N VAL A 2 14.03 22.13 36.31
CA VAL A 2 13.19 22.51 35.14
C VAL A 2 13.86 22.19 33.79
N PHE A 3 15.15 22.48 33.62
CA PHE A 3 15.89 22.18 32.38
C PHE A 3 15.99 20.68 32.09
N LEU A 4 16.03 19.84 33.13
CA LEU A 4 16.14 18.39 33.01
C LEU A 4 14.81 17.79 32.51
N PHE A 5 13.68 18.30 33.01
CA PHE A 5 12.35 17.96 32.52
C PHE A 5 12.11 18.43 31.08
N ALA A 6 12.58 19.63 30.73
CA ALA A 6 12.45 20.15 29.37
C ALA A 6 13.18 19.29 28.33
N ILE A 7 14.42 18.86 28.63
CA ILE A 7 15.21 17.96 27.76
C ILE A 7 14.54 16.58 27.64
N LEU A 8 14.01 16.04 28.74
CA LEU A 8 13.31 14.75 28.74
C LEU A 8 12.06 14.77 27.84
N LEU A 9 11.27 15.85 27.91
CA LEU A 9 10.08 16.04 27.07
C LEU A 9 10.44 16.20 25.59
N LEU A 10 11.49 16.95 25.28
CA LEU A 10 11.98 17.13 23.91
C LEU A 10 12.45 15.80 23.31
N MET A 11 13.19 15.00 24.09
CA MET A 11 13.68 13.69 23.67
C MET A 11 12.51 12.70 23.46
N ALA A 12 11.52 12.70 24.36
CA ALA A 12 10.30 11.90 24.21
C ALA A 12 9.49 12.30 22.96
N ALA A 13 9.36 13.61 22.68
CA ALA A 13 8.69 14.10 21.49
C ALA A 13 9.41 13.67 20.22
N VAL A 14 10.75 13.79 20.16
CA VAL A 14 11.55 13.34 19.01
C VAL A 14 11.40 11.84 18.78
N LEU A 15 11.43 11.03 19.85
CA LEU A 15 11.21 9.58 19.75
C LEU A 15 9.79 9.23 19.31
N TYR A 16 8.78 9.96 19.80
CA TYR A 16 7.38 9.79 19.42
C TYR A 16 7.14 10.13 17.95
N TYR A 17 7.61 11.29 17.49
CA TYR A 17 7.51 11.71 16.09
C TYR A 17 8.35 10.82 15.16
N GLY A 18 9.53 10.36 15.59
CA GLY A 18 10.36 9.42 14.82
C GLY A 18 9.67 8.06 14.63
N ARG A 19 9.03 7.52 15.66
CA ARG A 19 8.22 6.30 15.54
C ARG A 19 6.99 6.50 14.66
N TYR A 20 6.31 7.63 14.80
CA TYR A 20 5.14 7.95 13.98
C TYR A 20 5.48 8.03 12.49
N PHE A 21 6.67 8.53 12.14
CA PHE A 21 7.13 8.57 10.75
C PHE A 21 7.50 7.18 10.22
N ARG A 22 8.24 6.38 11.01
CA ARG A 22 8.67 5.02 10.64
C ARG A 22 7.52 4.05 10.39
N GLN A 23 6.38 4.25 11.06
CA GLN A 23 5.19 3.41 10.88
C GLN A 23 4.50 3.61 9.52
N ARG A 24 4.80 4.69 8.79
CA ARG A 24 4.35 4.89 7.40
C ARG A 24 5.23 4.18 6.37
N ASP A 25 6.44 3.79 6.73
CA ASP A 25 7.45 3.38 5.74
C ASP A 25 7.31 1.93 5.28
N ASN A 26 6.56 1.08 6.01
CA ASN A 26 6.40 -0.34 5.66
C ASN A 26 4.98 -0.66 5.15
N LEU A 27 4.48 0.09 4.18
CA LEU A 27 3.26 -0.27 3.45
C LEU A 27 3.62 -1.09 2.20
N THR A 28 2.85 -2.15 1.96
CA THR A 28 3.01 -3.03 0.82
C THR A 28 1.69 -3.24 0.13
N ALA A 29 1.64 -3.04 -1.19
CA ALA A 29 0.52 -3.39 -2.03
C ALA A 29 0.67 -4.83 -2.50
N GLU A 30 -0.33 -5.65 -2.19
CA GLU A 30 -0.50 -6.99 -2.70
C GLU A 30 -1.47 -6.94 -3.88
N VAL A 31 -0.99 -7.38 -5.05
CA VAL A 31 -1.79 -7.52 -6.26
C VAL A 31 -2.07 -9.01 -6.44
N LEU A 32 -3.35 -9.38 -6.37
CA LEU A 32 -3.80 -10.75 -6.49
C LEU A 32 -4.68 -10.91 -7.74
N CYS A 33 -4.48 -12.02 -8.46
CA CYS A 33 -5.32 -12.47 -9.55
C CYS A 33 -5.93 -13.82 -9.16
N ASP A 34 -7.25 -13.96 -9.25
CA ASP A 34 -7.95 -15.20 -8.85
C ASP A 34 -7.62 -15.65 -7.41
N GLY A 35 -7.35 -14.69 -6.52
CA GLY A 35 -6.94 -14.94 -5.14
C GLY A 35 -5.48 -15.36 -4.97
N VAL A 36 -4.71 -15.51 -6.05
CA VAL A 36 -3.28 -15.83 -6.03
C VAL A 36 -2.46 -14.54 -6.07
N LEU A 37 -1.50 -14.40 -5.15
CA LEU A 37 -0.58 -13.26 -5.12
C LEU A 37 0.36 -13.31 -6.33
N ILE A 38 0.19 -12.37 -7.25
CA ILE A 38 1.04 -12.25 -8.46
C ILE A 38 2.14 -11.22 -8.27
N ARG A 39 1.92 -10.21 -7.42
CA ARG A 39 2.90 -9.15 -7.19
C ARG A 39 2.77 -8.54 -5.81
N LYS A 40 3.92 -8.26 -5.20
CA LYS A 40 4.04 -7.57 -3.92
C LYS A 40 4.94 -6.36 -4.13
N ILE A 41 4.42 -5.16 -3.85
CA ILE A 41 5.08 -3.89 -4.16
C ILE A 41 5.17 -3.06 -2.89
N GLU A 42 6.39 -2.68 -2.51
CA GLU A 42 6.60 -1.75 -1.41
C GLU A 42 6.24 -0.33 -1.84
N LEU A 43 5.32 0.30 -1.13
CA LEU A 43 4.81 1.64 -1.46
C LEU A 43 5.76 2.72 -0.93
N ARG A 44 6.96 2.77 -1.51
CA ARG A 44 7.97 3.81 -1.24
C ARG A 44 7.64 5.10 -2.00
N LYS A 45 8.12 6.25 -1.51
CA LYS A 45 7.85 7.55 -2.17
C LYS A 45 8.58 7.69 -3.50
N GLU A 46 9.72 7.03 -3.63
CA GLU A 46 10.59 7.05 -4.80
C GLU A 46 10.16 6.02 -5.85
N ALA A 47 9.29 5.07 -5.48
CA ALA A 47 8.76 4.08 -6.40
C ALA A 47 7.84 4.76 -7.42
N ALA A 48 8.17 4.61 -8.71
CA ALA A 48 7.36 5.00 -9.84
C ALA A 48 7.41 3.88 -10.88
N GLU A 49 6.34 3.11 -10.98
CA GLU A 49 6.22 2.03 -11.97
C GLU A 49 4.80 1.96 -12.54
N GLU A 50 4.71 1.48 -13.76
CA GLU A 50 3.45 1.16 -14.42
C GLU A 50 3.59 -0.23 -15.05
N PHE A 51 2.57 -1.06 -14.86
CA PHE A 51 2.53 -2.38 -15.45
C PHE A 51 1.10 -2.77 -15.81
N THR A 52 0.98 -3.62 -16.82
CA THR A 52 -0.30 -4.15 -17.28
C THR A 52 -0.44 -5.59 -16.85
N VAL A 53 -1.57 -5.92 -16.24
CA VAL A 53 -1.98 -7.29 -15.96
C VAL A 53 -2.99 -7.70 -17.03
N VAL A 54 -2.68 -8.76 -17.77
CA VAL A 54 -3.52 -9.28 -18.85
C VAL A 54 -4.23 -10.54 -18.36
N PHE A 55 -5.53 -10.61 -18.64
CA PHE A 55 -6.42 -11.70 -18.29
C PHE A 55 -7.08 -12.27 -19.55
N LYS A 56 -7.80 -13.38 -19.40
CA LYS A 56 -8.64 -13.90 -20.49
C LYS A 56 -9.77 -12.94 -20.88
N THR A 57 -10.25 -12.15 -19.92
CA THR A 57 -11.42 -11.26 -20.05
C THR A 57 -11.05 -9.82 -20.42
N GLY A 58 -9.76 -9.47 -20.46
CA GLY A 58 -9.29 -8.11 -20.77
C GLY A 58 -7.97 -7.79 -20.06
N LYS A 59 -7.67 -6.50 -19.87
CA LYS A 59 -6.48 -6.07 -19.11
C LYS A 59 -6.78 -4.99 -18.08
N ASN A 60 -5.89 -4.84 -17.11
CA ASN A 60 -5.85 -3.74 -16.15
C ASN A 60 -4.45 -3.12 -16.17
N VAL A 61 -4.39 -1.79 -16.29
CA VAL A 61 -3.15 -1.02 -16.18
C VAL A 61 -3.08 -0.45 -14.77
N ILE A 62 -2.02 -0.79 -14.06
CA ILE A 62 -1.78 -0.43 -12.67
C ILE A 62 -0.58 0.52 -12.64
N ARG A 63 -0.72 1.62 -11.90
CA ARG A 63 0.36 2.58 -11.67
C ARG A 63 0.64 2.72 -10.19
N VAL A 64 1.92 2.73 -9.86
CA VAL A 64 2.47 3.00 -8.53
C VAL A 64 3.30 4.26 -8.65
N GLU A 65 3.03 5.24 -7.80
CA GLU A 65 3.86 6.45 -7.71
C GLU A 65 3.77 7.01 -6.30
N LYS A 66 4.82 7.66 -5.77
CA LYS A 66 4.74 8.48 -4.54
C LYS A 66 4.11 7.75 -3.34
N GLY A 67 4.36 6.44 -3.20
CA GLY A 67 3.84 5.60 -2.12
C GLY A 67 2.32 5.34 -2.18
N LYS A 68 1.74 5.38 -3.38
CA LYS A 68 0.33 5.05 -3.63
C LYS A 68 0.21 4.20 -4.90
N ILE A 69 -0.86 3.42 -4.99
CA ILE A 69 -1.14 2.52 -6.13
C ILE A 69 -2.57 2.74 -6.62
N ALA A 70 -2.78 2.71 -7.93
CA ALA A 70 -4.10 2.83 -8.54
C ALA A 70 -4.22 1.96 -9.78
N VAL A 71 -5.44 1.55 -10.11
CA VAL A 71 -5.77 1.08 -11.46
C VAL A 71 -6.11 2.31 -12.29
N ILE A 72 -5.29 2.62 -13.29
CA ILE A 72 -5.49 3.80 -14.15
C ILE A 72 -6.34 3.49 -15.38
N SER A 73 -6.38 2.21 -15.79
CA SER A 73 -7.24 1.73 -16.87
C SER A 73 -7.61 0.28 -16.64
N ALA A 74 -8.81 -0.12 -17.05
CA ALA A 74 -9.29 -1.48 -17.01
C ALA A 74 -10.20 -1.69 -18.22
N ASP A 75 -10.24 -2.89 -18.80
CA ASP A 75 -11.15 -3.20 -19.91
C ASP A 75 -12.58 -3.53 -19.43
N CYS A 76 -12.78 -3.83 -18.14
CA CYS A 76 -14.08 -4.20 -17.58
C CYS A 76 -15.14 -3.09 -17.77
N PRO A 77 -16.43 -3.43 -17.90
CA PRO A 77 -17.49 -2.44 -18.10
C PRO A 77 -17.72 -1.58 -16.84
N ASP A 78 -17.58 -2.18 -15.66
CA ASP A 78 -17.94 -1.53 -14.41
C ASP A 78 -16.96 -0.42 -14.04
N LYS A 79 -15.67 -0.54 -14.38
CA LYS A 79 -14.61 0.43 -14.03
C LYS A 79 -14.53 0.80 -12.53
N ASP A 80 -15.08 0.00 -11.62
CA ASP A 80 -15.05 0.28 -10.17
C ASP A 80 -13.63 0.44 -9.63
N CYS A 81 -12.72 -0.44 -10.05
CA CYS A 81 -11.31 -0.38 -9.69
C CYS A 81 -10.62 0.93 -10.12
N VAL A 82 -11.03 1.51 -11.26
CA VAL A 82 -10.53 2.80 -11.75
C VAL A 82 -11.14 3.96 -10.95
N ARG A 83 -12.45 3.92 -10.70
CA ARG A 83 -13.16 4.93 -9.91
C ARG A 83 -12.67 5.01 -8.47
N ARG A 84 -12.19 3.90 -7.90
CA ARG A 84 -11.63 3.87 -6.54
C ARG A 84 -10.41 4.80 -6.40
N GLY A 85 -9.68 5.02 -7.50
CA GLY A 85 -8.54 5.93 -7.54
C GLY A 85 -7.33 5.43 -6.75
N TRP A 86 -6.58 6.38 -6.19
CA TRP A 86 -5.32 6.12 -5.49
C TRP A 86 -5.56 5.50 -4.11
N LEU A 87 -5.02 4.30 -3.91
CA LEU A 87 -4.92 3.62 -2.63
C LEU A 87 -3.60 4.04 -1.97
N LYS A 88 -3.65 4.41 -0.69
CA LYS A 88 -2.48 4.90 0.05
C LYS A 88 -2.39 4.37 1.48
N TYR A 89 -3.52 4.06 2.10
CA TYR A 89 -3.58 3.73 3.52
C TYR A 89 -3.75 2.22 3.72
N ARG A 90 -3.26 1.70 4.86
CA ARG A 90 -3.51 0.31 5.25
C ARG A 90 -5.01 0.03 5.23
N GLY A 91 -5.40 -1.11 4.66
CA GLY A 91 -6.80 -1.51 4.54
C GLY A 91 -7.48 -0.96 3.29
N ASP A 92 -6.87 -0.02 2.57
CA ASP A 92 -7.35 0.35 1.24
C ASP A 92 -7.31 -0.86 0.30
N SER A 93 -8.35 -0.99 -0.50
CA SER A 93 -8.45 -2.01 -1.53
C SER A 93 -9.19 -1.51 -2.76
N ALA A 94 -8.81 -2.05 -3.92
CA ALA A 94 -9.55 -1.94 -5.17
C ALA A 94 -9.78 -3.35 -5.72
N ILE A 95 -10.99 -3.61 -6.20
CA ILE A 95 -11.38 -4.92 -6.74
C ILE A 95 -11.95 -4.69 -8.14
N CYS A 96 -11.50 -5.49 -9.10
CA CYS A 96 -12.08 -5.58 -10.42
C CYS A 96 -12.70 -6.98 -10.54
N LEU A 97 -13.98 -7.10 -10.20
CA LEU A 97 -14.65 -8.39 -10.15
C LEU A 97 -14.64 -9.12 -11.52
N PRO A 98 -14.94 -8.48 -12.66
CA PRO A 98 -14.95 -9.18 -13.96
C PRO A 98 -13.58 -9.71 -14.40
N ASN A 99 -12.50 -9.07 -13.97
CA ASN A 99 -11.12 -9.48 -14.29
C ASN A 99 -10.44 -10.20 -13.13
N HIS A 100 -11.18 -10.53 -12.06
CA HIS A 100 -10.69 -11.27 -10.90
C HIS A 100 -9.43 -10.68 -10.24
N LEU A 101 -9.22 -9.37 -10.41
CA LEU A 101 -8.09 -8.64 -9.87
C LEU A 101 -8.47 -8.01 -8.53
N SER A 102 -7.60 -8.14 -7.53
CA SER A 102 -7.70 -7.39 -6.29
C SER A 102 -6.36 -6.78 -5.89
N ILE A 103 -6.39 -5.53 -5.45
CA ILE A 103 -5.25 -4.82 -4.90
C ILE A 103 -5.57 -4.51 -3.44
N ARG A 104 -4.66 -4.85 -2.52
CA ARG A 104 -4.83 -4.60 -1.08
C ARG A 104 -3.57 -3.99 -0.51
N ILE A 105 -3.71 -2.92 0.26
CA ILE A 105 -2.59 -2.34 1.01
C ILE A 105 -2.52 -2.98 2.39
N ARG A 106 -1.45 -3.74 2.60
CA ARG A 106 -1.02 -4.21 3.92
C ARG A 106 0.00 -3.23 4.48
N GLY A 107 0.05 -3.11 5.80
CA GLY A 107 1.24 -2.56 6.45
C GLY A 107 1.95 -3.69 7.15
N ALA A 108 3.27 -3.63 7.32
CA ALA A 108 3.97 -4.52 8.22
C ALA A 108 3.36 -4.39 9.62
N SER A 109 2.56 -5.37 10.02
CA SER A 109 2.56 -5.78 11.41
C SER A 109 3.94 -6.37 11.62
N GLU A 110 4.70 -5.78 12.52
CA GLU A 110 5.87 -6.41 13.13
C GLU A 110 5.37 -7.60 13.97
N VAL A 111 4.82 -8.63 13.31
CA VAL A 111 4.46 -9.94 13.86
C VAL A 111 4.42 -10.92 12.68
N ASP A 112 5.59 -11.24 12.12
CA ASP A 112 5.84 -12.63 11.72
C ASP A 112 6.67 -13.23 12.87
N ALA A 113 6.04 -13.34 14.03
CA ALA A 113 6.44 -14.30 15.05
C ALA A 113 6.07 -15.68 14.49
N VAL A 114 6.91 -16.21 13.60
CA VAL A 114 6.92 -17.63 13.33
C VAL A 114 7.62 -18.27 14.53
N THR A 115 6.86 -18.50 15.60
CA THR A 115 7.27 -19.40 16.68
C THR A 115 7.25 -20.81 16.10
N PHE A 116 8.43 -21.36 15.86
CA PHE A 116 8.64 -22.81 15.84
C PHE A 116 9.17 -23.24 17.21
#